data_AF-A0A1F9VFA7-F1
#
_entry.id   AF-A0A1F9VFA7-F1
#
_cell.length_a   1.000
_cell.length_b   1.000
_cell.length_c   1.000
_cell.angle_alpha   90.00
_cell.angle_beta   90.00
_cell.angle_gamma   90.00
#
_symmetry.space_group_name_H-M   'P 1'
#
loop_
_entity.id
_entity.type
_entity.pdbx_description
1 polymer ?
#
loop_
_entity_poly.entity_id
_entity_poly.type
_entity_poly.pdbx_seq_one_letter_code
_entity_poly.pdbx_strand_id
1 'polypeptide(L)'
;MRWKIYYDDRTTFSSEDGRWSDAPTDGVLFVVVWDERGKTPYSGADYYYMEGDQLCSTHDLGPLLRKLGIVKFGRWTSIRRMEEAAARVREDG
;
A
#
# COMPACT_ATOMS: atom_id res chain seq x y z
N MET A 1 17.66 6.15 -6.60
CA MET A 1 17.19 4.96 -7.32
C MET A 1 16.38 5.39 -8.54
N ARG A 2 16.50 4.74 -9.71
CA ARG A 2 15.61 5.01 -10.86
C ARG A 2 14.52 3.93 -10.92
N TRP A 3 13.30 4.30 -11.27
CA TRP A 3 12.20 3.36 -11.40
C TRP A 3 11.27 3.74 -12.56
N LYS A 4 10.53 2.75 -13.06
CA LYS A 4 9.53 2.94 -14.12
C LYS A 4 8.38 1.96 -13.94
N ILE A 5 7.16 2.46 -14.03
CA ILE A 5 5.91 1.72 -13.93
C ILE A 5 5.34 1.55 -15.34
N TYR A 6 4.87 0.34 -15.64
CA TYR A 6 4.18 0.00 -16.87
C TYR A 6 2.73 -0.35 -16.53
N TYR A 7 1.80 0.34 -17.18
CA TYR A 7 0.37 0.19 -16.94
C TYR A 7 -0.32 -0.63 -18.03
N ASP A 8 -1.54 -1.10 -17.74
CA ASP A 8 -2.38 -1.89 -18.64
C ASP A 8 -2.85 -1.12 -19.88
N ASP A 9 -3.06 0.19 -19.74
CA ASP A 9 -3.38 1.13 -20.81
C ASP A 9 -2.19 1.46 -21.74
N ARG A 10 -1.04 0.80 -21.52
CA ARG A 10 0.25 0.97 -22.23
C ARG A 10 0.96 2.29 -21.94
N THR A 11 0.47 3.10 -21.02
CA THR A 11 1.20 4.26 -20.53
C THR A 11 2.33 3.81 -19.59
N THR A 12 3.25 4.72 -19.34
CA THR A 12 4.33 4.51 -18.37
C THR A 12 4.58 5.77 -17.59
N PHE A 13 4.99 5.63 -16.33
CA PHE A 13 5.44 6.74 -15.49
C PHE A 13 6.74 6.34 -14.81
N SER A 14 7.69 7.26 -14.67
CA SER A 14 9.02 6.97 -14.15
C SER A 14 9.52 8.03 -13.19
N SER A 15 10.64 7.73 -12.53
CA SER A 15 11.36 8.69 -11.68
C SER A 15 11.86 9.93 -12.43
N GLU A 16 11.87 9.91 -13.77
CA GLU A 16 12.21 11.06 -14.61
C GLU A 16 10.97 11.93 -14.92
N ASP A 17 9.76 11.38 -14.82
CA ASP A 17 8.49 12.08 -15.05
C ASP A 17 8.00 12.79 -13.77
N GLY A 18 8.29 12.24 -12.58
CA GLY A 18 7.91 12.83 -11.30
C GLY A 18 8.21 11.96 -10.09
N ARG A 19 7.57 12.28 -8.95
CA ARG A 19 7.70 11.50 -7.72
C ARG A 19 6.78 10.29 -7.76
N TRP A 20 7.06 9.27 -6.93
CA TRP A 20 6.22 8.08 -6.81
C TRP A 20 4.76 8.43 -6.49
N SER A 21 4.54 9.46 -5.66
CA SER A 21 3.21 9.97 -5.30
C SER A 21 2.42 10.60 -6.45
N ASP A 22 3.11 10.98 -7.52
CA ASP A 22 2.50 11.66 -8.67
C ASP A 22 2.06 10.64 -9.75
N ALA A 23 2.53 9.39 -9.62
CA ALA A 23 2.22 8.31 -10.54
C ALA A 23 0.76 7.84 -10.37
N PRO A 24 0.07 7.45 -11.45
CA PRO A 24 -1.22 6.77 -11.37
C PRO A 24 -1.16 5.55 -10.42
N THR A 25 -2.20 5.37 -9.62
CA THR A 25 -2.19 4.37 -8.53
C THR A 25 -2.76 3.02 -8.92
N ASP A 26 -3.32 2.88 -10.11
CA ASP A 26 -4.07 1.71 -10.56
C ASP A 26 -3.61 1.24 -11.94
N GLY A 27 -3.94 0.01 -12.32
CA GLY A 27 -3.57 -0.59 -13.61
C GLY A 27 -2.09 -0.98 -13.73
N VAL A 28 -1.35 -1.06 -12.61
CA VAL A 28 0.08 -1.41 -12.60
C VAL A 28 0.31 -2.85 -13.04
N LEU A 29 1.06 -3.06 -14.12
CA LEU A 29 1.47 -4.40 -14.59
C LEU A 29 2.89 -4.76 -14.12
N PHE A 30 3.82 -3.81 -14.26
CA PHE A 30 5.22 -3.99 -13.87
C PHE A 30 5.76 -2.73 -13.22
N VAL A 31 6.60 -2.91 -12.21
CA VAL A 31 7.49 -1.86 -11.70
C VAL A 31 8.93 -2.32 -11.92
N VAL A 32 9.72 -1.55 -12.64
CA VAL A 32 11.14 -1.85 -12.87
C VAL A 32 11.97 -0.88 -12.07
N VAL A 33 12.96 -1.41 -11.35
CA VAL A 33 13.91 -0.64 -10.56
C VAL A 33 15.31 -0.79 -11.15
N TRP A 34 16.05 0.31 -11.18
CA TRP A 34 17.47 0.35 -11.47
C TRP A 34 18.24 0.86 -10.26
N ASP A 35 19.10 0.01 -9.73
CA ASP A 35 20.02 0.29 -8.63
C ASP A 35 21.45 -0.19 -8.94
N GLU A 36 22.33 -0.23 -7.95
CA GLU A 36 23.72 -0.69 -8.09
C GLU A 36 23.82 -2.18 -8.49
N ARG A 37 22.78 -2.98 -8.23
CA ARG A 37 22.71 -4.40 -8.60
C ARG A 37 22.18 -4.59 -10.02
N GLY A 38 21.69 -3.53 -10.65
CA GLY A 38 21.22 -3.53 -12.02
C GLY A 38 19.71 -3.34 -12.15
N LYS A 39 19.12 -3.98 -13.16
CA LYS A 39 17.69 -3.86 -13.51
C LYS A 39 16.90 -5.01 -12.90
N THR A 40 15.96 -4.69 -12.01
CA THR A 40 15.07 -5.68 -11.37
C THR A 40 13.61 -5.39 -11.72
N PRO A 41 12.92 -6.29 -12.45
CA PRO A 41 11.48 -6.18 -12.67
C PRO A 41 10.69 -6.79 -11.51
N TYR A 42 9.61 -6.13 -11.10
CA TYR A 42 8.61 -6.58 -10.14
C TYR A 42 7.24 -6.62 -10.82
N SER A 43 6.47 -7.68 -10.60
CA SER A 43 5.17 -7.90 -11.23
C SER A 43 4.31 -8.86 -10.41
N GLY A 44 2.99 -8.79 -10.61
CA GLY A 44 2.04 -9.74 -10.06
C GLY A 44 1.66 -9.53 -8.59
N ALA A 45 2.08 -8.44 -7.94
CA ALA A 45 1.62 -8.07 -6.61
C ALA A 45 0.38 -7.17 -6.68
N ASP A 46 -0.49 -7.25 -5.67
CA ASP A 46 -1.70 -6.41 -5.61
C ASP A 46 -1.35 -4.95 -5.23
N TYR A 47 -0.29 -4.76 -4.44
CA TYR A 47 0.12 -3.45 -3.94
C TYR A 47 1.63 -3.25 -4.08
N TYR A 48 2.01 -2.08 -4.60
CA TYR A 48 3.39 -1.59 -4.67
C TYR A 48 3.50 -0.30 -3.88
N TYR A 49 4.57 -0.15 -3.09
CA TYR A 49 4.79 1.05 -2.30
C TYR A 49 6.28 1.32 -2.09
N MET A 50 6.61 2.59 -1.86
CA MET A 50 7.97 3.01 -1.52
C MET A 50 8.12 3.16 -0.01
N GLU A 51 9.16 2.55 0.53
CA GLU A 51 9.63 2.80 1.90
C GLU A 51 11.03 3.42 1.85
N GLY A 52 11.11 4.74 2.04
CA GLY A 52 12.34 5.48 1.73
C GLY A 52 12.69 5.32 0.24
N ASP A 53 13.88 4.82 -0.04
CA ASP A 53 14.35 4.52 -1.39
C ASP A 53 14.15 3.06 -1.81
N GLN A 54 13.46 2.25 -1.01
CA GLN A 54 13.24 0.84 -1.31
C GLN A 54 11.83 0.62 -1.89
N LEU A 55 11.76 -0.07 -3.03
CA LEU A 55 10.49 -0.59 -3.54
C LEU A 55 10.10 -1.84 -2.77
N CYS A 56 8.87 -1.84 -2.26
CA CYS A 56 8.24 -2.97 -1.62
C CYS A 56 6.96 -3.37 -2.36
N SER A 57 6.53 -4.61 -2.15
CA SER A 57 5.26 -5.10 -2.68
C SER A 57 4.62 -6.09 -1.73
N THR A 58 3.29 -6.20 -1.76
CA THR A 58 2.53 -7.13 -0.92
C THR A 58 1.21 -7.49 -1.58
N HIS A 59 0.65 -8.64 -1.20
CA HIS A 59 -0.75 -9.01 -1.44
C HIS A 59 -1.62 -8.77 -0.20
N ASP A 60 -1.00 -8.71 0.98
CA ASP A 60 -1.67 -8.40 2.23
C ASP A 60 -1.39 -6.94 2.61
N LEU A 61 -2.41 -6.10 2.48
CA LEU A 61 -2.35 -4.68 2.81
C LEU A 61 -2.35 -4.44 4.34
N GLY A 62 -2.75 -5.44 5.13
CA GLY A 62 -2.88 -5.34 6.58
C GLY A 62 -1.61 -4.86 7.30
N PRO A 63 -0.45 -5.54 7.12
CA PRO A 63 0.81 -5.12 7.72
C PRO A 63 1.23 -3.69 7.35
N LEU A 64 1.06 -3.29 6.07
CA LEU A 64 1.37 -1.94 5.61
C LEU A 64 0.51 -0.90 6.33
N LEU A 65 -0.80 -1.11 6.37
CA LEU A 65 -1.73 -0.22 7.06
C LEU A 65 -1.47 -0.13 8.57
N ARG A 66 -1.03 -1.23 9.21
CA ARG A 66 -0.62 -1.23 10.62
C ARG A 66 0.60 -0.36 10.85
N LYS A 67 1.57 -0.43 9.95
CA LYS A 67 2.80 0.37 10.00
C LYS A 67 2.52 1.86 9.84
N LEU A 68 1.60 2.24 8.95
CA LEU A 68 1.23 3.63 8.74
C LEU A 68 0.45 4.22 9.92
N GLY A 69 -0.27 3.41 10.69
CA GLY A 69 -1.01 3.86 11.88
C GLY A 69 -2.22 4.75 11.58
N ILE A 70 -2.59 4.92 10.31
CA ILE A 70 -3.66 5.81 9.84
C ILE A 70 -5.06 5.18 9.85
N VAL A 71 -5.16 3.85 10.00
CA VAL A 71 -6.44 3.14 10.08
C VAL A 71 -6.61 2.44 11.43
N LYS A 72 -7.87 2.29 11.87
CA LYS A 72 -8.22 1.47 13.04
C LYS A 72 -8.65 0.09 12.58
N PHE A 73 -8.07 -0.94 13.20
CA PHE A 73 -8.40 -2.33 12.88
C PHE A 73 -9.52 -2.79 13.80
N GLY A 74 -10.65 -3.16 13.20
CA GLY A 74 -11.69 -3.88 13.92
C GLY A 74 -11.16 -5.19 14.51
N ARG A 75 -11.82 -5.67 15.56
CA ARG A 75 -11.49 -6.94 16.22
C ARG A 75 -12.74 -7.79 16.33
N TRP A 76 -12.67 -9.02 15.82
CA TRP A 76 -13.69 -10.02 16.14
C TRP A 76 -13.71 -10.27 17.64
N THR A 77 -14.90 -10.15 18.21
CA THR A 77 -15.15 -10.29 19.64
C THR A 77 -16.51 -10.95 19.84
N SER A 78 -16.82 -11.35 21.06
CA SER A 78 -18.14 -11.91 21.37
C SER A 78 -19.22 -10.82 21.36
N ILE A 79 -20.46 -11.22 21.06
CA ILE A 79 -21.65 -10.34 21.11
C ILE A 79 -21.72 -9.62 22.47
N ARG A 80 -21.55 -10.37 23.57
CA ARG A 80 -21.55 -9.80 24.93
C ARG A 80 -20.56 -8.64 25.10
N ARG A 81 -19.31 -8.79 24.62
CA ARG A 81 -18.31 -7.72 24.71
C ARG A 81 -18.68 -6.52 23.85
N MET A 82 -19.35 -6.75 22.72
CA MET A 82 -19.86 -5.68 21.85
C MET A 82 -21.01 -4.92 22.54
N GLU A 83 -21.95 -5.63 23.18
CA GLU A 83 -23.06 -5.04 23.93
C GLU A 83 -22.55 -4.23 25.14
N GLU A 84 -21.59 -4.76 25.90
CA GLU A 84 -20.95 -4.06 27.02
C GLU A 84 -20.28 -2.75 26.56
N ALA A 85 -19.60 -2.75 25.40
CA ALA A 85 -19.02 -1.55 24.83
C ALA A 85 -20.08 -0.55 24.35
N ALA A 86 -21.16 -1.04 23.72
CA ALA A 86 -22.25 -0.20 23.23
C ALA A 86 -23.04 0.47 24.36
N ALA A 87 -23.19 -0.19 25.52
CA ALA A 87 -23.82 0.40 26.70
C ALA A 87 -23.03 1.61 27.21
N ARG A 88 -21.71 1.49 27.36
CA ARG A 88 -20.83 2.59 27.80
C ARG A 88 -20.92 3.81 26.88
N VAL A 89 -20.95 3.60 25.57
CA VAL A 89 -21.10 4.69 24.58
C VAL A 89 -22.40 5.47 24.77
N ARG A 90 -23.48 4.82 25.22
CA ARG A 90 -24.77 5.50 25.52
C ARG A 90 -24.74 6.29 26.82
N GLU A 91 -23.88 5.90 27.77
CA GLU A 91 -23.72 6.57 29.06
C GLU A 91 -22.79 7.79 28.97
N ASP A 92 -21.88 7.81 27.99
CA ASP A 92 -20.92 8.90 27.74
C ASP A 92 -21.55 10.14 27.04
N GLY A 93 -22.84 10.07 26.66
CA GLY A 93 -23.57 11.15 25.96
C GLY A 93 -24.63 11.80 26.84
#